data_AF-A0A2Z6NVK9-F1
#
_entry.id   AF-A0A2Z6NVK9-F1
#
_cell.length_a   1.000
_cell.length_b   1.000
_cell.length_c   1.000
_cell.angle_alpha   90.00
_cell.angle_beta   90.00
_cell.angle_gamma   90.00
#
_symmetry.space_group_name_H-M   'P 1'
#
loop_
_entity.id
_entity.type
_entity.pdbx_description
1 polymer ?
#
loop_
_entity_poly.entity_id
_entity_poly.type
_entity_poly.pdbx_seq_one_letter_code
_entity_poly.pdbx_strand_id
1 'polypeptide(L)'
;MHQNIIVMRHGDRIDNLDPLWTSTAARPWDPPLAQQGHDRAFQTGKSIQQSLGFPIHQLFVSPFLRCIQTAAEFVISLSAVNDVRENVPSDNILVDPSNVKISFV
;
A
#
# COMPACT_ATOMS: atom_id res chain seq x y z
N MET A 1 -26.83 11.52 0.45
CA MET A 1 -25.37 11.58 0.20
C MET A 1 -24.68 10.74 1.26
N HIS A 2 -23.80 9.83 0.86
CA HIS A 2 -23.05 8.96 1.77
C HIS A 2 -21.55 9.15 1.54
N GLN A 3 -20.78 9.18 2.62
CA GLN A 3 -19.32 9.09 2.58
C GLN A 3 -18.94 7.70 3.11
N ASN A 4 -18.15 6.98 2.34
CA ASN A 4 -17.68 5.65 2.72
C ASN A 4 -16.27 5.77 3.29
N ILE A 5 -16.04 5.14 4.43
CA ILE A 5 -14.72 5.08 5.08
C ILE A 5 -14.28 3.63 5.10
N ILE A 6 -13.04 3.40 4.65
CA ILE A 6 -12.39 2.10 4.67
C ILE A 6 -11.19 2.22 5.60
N VAL A 7 -11.10 1.31 6.56
CA VAL A 7 -9.96 1.24 7.48
C VAL A 7 -9.11 0.05 7.10
N MET A 8 -7.83 0.30 6.84
CA MET A 8 -6.84 -0.72 6.52
C MET A 8 -5.74 -0.71 7.56
N ARG A 9 -5.41 -1.89 8.09
CA ARG A 9 -4.23 -2.07 8.95
C ARG A 9 -2.97 -2.13 8.07
N HIS A 10 -1.84 -1.64 8.59
CA HIS A 10 -0.55 -1.86 7.95
C HIS A 10 -0.26 -3.36 7.71
N GLY A 11 0.56 -3.65 6.71
CA GLY A 11 1.01 -5.01 6.40
C GLY A 11 1.90 -5.64 7.49
N ASP A 12 2.35 -6.86 7.23
CA ASP A 12 3.26 -7.59 8.10
C ASP A 12 4.58 -6.85 8.30
N ARG A 13 5.02 -6.71 9.55
CA ARG A 13 6.24 -5.99 9.92
C ARG A 13 7.45 -6.92 9.95
N ILE A 14 8.63 -6.38 9.70
CA ILE A 14 9.88 -7.15 9.74
C ILE A 14 10.18 -7.72 11.14
N ASP A 15 9.84 -6.99 12.20
CA ASP A 15 10.11 -7.39 13.60
C ASP A 15 9.19 -8.50 14.12
N ASN A 16 8.11 -8.79 13.39
CA ASN A 16 7.31 -10.00 13.63
C ASN A 16 8.00 -11.26 13.08
N LEU A 17 8.93 -11.11 12.13
CA LEU A 17 9.63 -12.22 11.48
C LEU A 17 11.03 -12.42 12.03
N ASP A 18 11.70 -11.33 12.41
CA ASP A 18 13.05 -11.34 12.97
C ASP A 18 13.00 -10.96 14.46
N PRO A 19 13.12 -11.93 15.39
CA PRO A 19 13.17 -11.66 16.83
C PRO A 19 14.35 -10.79 17.26
N LEU A 20 15.41 -10.70 16.44
CA LEU A 20 16.61 -9.89 16.72
C LEU A 20 16.52 -8.48 16.12
N TRP A 21 15.46 -8.13 15.38
CA TRP A 21 15.30 -6.85 14.71
C TRP A 21 15.63 -5.66 15.62
N THR A 22 15.07 -5.64 16.83
CA THR A 22 15.22 -4.51 17.76
C THR A 22 16.66 -4.29 18.21
N SER A 23 17.53 -5.30 18.10
CA SER A 23 18.92 -5.22 18.53
C SER A 23 19.86 -4.58 17.50
N THR A 24 19.49 -4.61 16.22
CA THR A 24 20.35 -4.15 15.10
C THR A 24 19.74 -2.98 14.32
N ALA A 25 18.43 -2.74 14.45
CA ALA A 25 17.73 -1.71 13.70
C ALA A 25 18.14 -0.29 14.10
N ALA A 26 18.33 0.58 13.10
CA ALA A 26 18.53 2.01 13.31
C ALA A 26 17.29 2.70 13.94
N ARG A 27 16.09 2.14 13.73
CA ARG A 27 14.82 2.61 14.30
C ARG A 27 14.02 1.43 14.87
N PRO A 28 14.35 0.92 16.08
CA PRO A 28 13.74 -0.29 16.63
C PRO A 28 12.21 -0.21 16.78
N TRP A 29 11.68 0.98 17.06
CA TRP A 29 10.26 1.23 17.33
C TRP A 29 9.45 1.66 16.10
N ASP A 30 10.10 1.78 14.94
CA ASP A 30 9.46 2.10 13.66
C ASP A 30 9.89 1.10 12.57
N PRO A 31 9.54 -0.19 12.75
CA PRO A 31 9.94 -1.22 11.80
C PRO A 31 9.26 -1.01 10.45
N PRO A 32 9.97 -1.28 9.33
CA PRO A 32 9.36 -1.38 8.02
C PRO A 32 8.48 -2.63 7.90
N LEU A 33 7.75 -2.72 6.79
CA LEU A 33 7.12 -3.96 6.36
C LEU A 33 8.18 -5.02 6.03
N ALA A 34 7.81 -6.27 6.25
CA ALA A 34 8.46 -7.41 5.61
C ALA A 34 7.98 -7.53 4.15
N GLN A 35 8.70 -8.30 3.32
CA GLN A 35 8.31 -8.52 1.91
C GLN A 35 6.85 -9.01 1.79
N GLN A 36 6.45 -9.98 2.61
CA GLN A 36 5.05 -10.46 2.62
C GLN A 36 4.03 -9.37 2.97
N GLY A 37 4.44 -8.34 3.74
CA GLY A 37 3.61 -7.20 4.09
C GLY A 37 3.41 -6.26 2.89
N HIS A 38 4.46 -6.08 2.08
CA HIS A 38 4.36 -5.36 0.80
C HIS A 38 3.41 -6.08 -0.16
N ASP A 39 3.65 -7.38 -0.38
CA ASP A 39 2.84 -8.19 -1.31
C ASP A 39 1.36 -8.20 -0.89
N ARG A 40 1.09 -8.37 0.41
CA ARG A 40 -0.29 -8.33 0.95
C ARG A 40 -0.93 -6.96 0.75
N ALA A 41 -0.22 -5.87 0.97
CA ALA A 41 -0.74 -4.52 0.80
C ALA A 41 -1.16 -4.26 -0.65
N PHE A 42 -0.31 -4.64 -1.61
CA PHE A 42 -0.60 -4.55 -3.04
C PHE A 42 -1.84 -5.38 -3.42
N GLN A 43 -1.88 -6.66 -3.03
CA GLN A 43 -3.02 -7.53 -3.37
C GLN A 43 -4.33 -7.06 -2.72
N THR A 44 -4.25 -6.52 -1.51
CA THR A 44 -5.41 -5.93 -0.82
C THR A 44 -5.95 -4.74 -1.59
N GLY A 45 -5.07 -3.84 -2.06
CA GLY A 45 -5.52 -2.69 -2.85
C GLY A 45 -6.14 -3.08 -4.19
N LYS A 46 -5.58 -4.10 -4.87
CA LYS A 46 -6.20 -4.68 -6.07
C LYS A 46 -7.58 -5.29 -5.78
N SER A 47 -7.71 -6.06 -4.70
CA SER A 47 -8.98 -6.66 -4.30
C SER A 47 -10.03 -5.60 -3.92
N ILE A 48 -9.61 -4.51 -3.26
CA ILE A 48 -10.48 -3.40 -2.92
C ILE A 48 -10.94 -2.70 -4.19
N GLN A 49 -10.04 -2.35 -5.10
CA GLN A 49 -10.38 -1.73 -6.38
C GLN A 49 -11.41 -2.56 -7.18
N GLN A 50 -11.26 -3.88 -7.21
CA GLN A 50 -12.16 -4.79 -7.92
C GLN A 50 -13.52 -4.97 -7.24
N SER A 51 -13.60 -4.85 -5.92
CA SER A 51 -14.83 -5.06 -5.15
C SER A 51 -15.61 -3.78 -4.87
N LEU A 52 -14.96 -2.61 -4.91
CA LEU A 52 -15.61 -1.33 -4.69
C LEU A 52 -16.38 -0.87 -5.93
N GLY A 53 -17.67 -0.59 -5.74
CA GLY A 53 -18.51 0.10 -6.73
C GLY A 53 -18.33 1.63 -6.76
N PHE A 54 -17.30 2.17 -6.12
CA PHE A 54 -17.06 3.61 -6.01
C PHE A 54 -15.54 3.93 -5.95
N PRO A 55 -15.13 5.13 -6.41
CA PRO A 55 -13.73 5.52 -6.41
C PRO A 55 -13.22 5.92 -5.02
N ILE A 56 -11.91 5.76 -4.81
CA ILE A 56 -11.20 6.23 -3.64
C ILE A 56 -10.67 7.64 -3.94
N HIS A 57 -11.03 8.61 -3.11
CA HIS A 57 -10.66 10.03 -3.33
C HIS A 57 -9.52 10.49 -2.43
N GLN A 58 -9.39 9.92 -1.24
CA GLN A 58 -8.44 10.38 -0.23
C GLN A 58 -7.97 9.24 0.65
N LEU A 59 -6.67 9.24 0.97
CA LEU A 59 -6.03 8.38 1.96
C LEU A 59 -5.56 9.21 3.15
N PHE A 60 -5.78 8.69 4.34
CA PHE A 60 -5.20 9.19 5.58
C PHE A 60 -4.25 8.12 6.13
N VAL A 61 -3.00 8.50 6.36
CA VAL A 61 -1.93 7.53 6.66
C VAL A 61 -1.21 7.95 7.94
N SER A 62 -1.12 7.04 8.89
CA SER A 62 -0.29 7.24 10.09
C SER A 62 1.19 7.42 9.71
N PRO A 63 1.97 8.25 10.42
CA PRO A 63 3.35 8.57 10.05
C PRO A 63 4.36 7.44 10.29
N PHE A 64 3.94 6.29 10.85
CA PHE A 64 4.85 5.14 10.99
C PHE A 64 5.24 4.57 9.62
N LEU A 65 6.51 4.19 9.45
CA LEU A 65 7.07 3.72 8.18
C LEU A 65 6.28 2.57 7.56
N ARG A 66 5.88 1.59 8.39
CA ARG A 66 5.01 0.48 7.98
C ARG A 66 3.68 0.92 7.36
N CYS A 67 3.08 2.00 7.86
CA CYS A 67 1.82 2.53 7.33
C CYS A 67 2.05 3.25 6.00
N ILE A 68 3.14 4.02 5.90
CA ILE A 68 3.55 4.70 4.66
C ILE A 68 3.83 3.68 3.56
N GLN A 69 4.60 2.63 3.85
CA GLN A 69 4.89 1.56 2.89
C GLN A 69 3.63 0.81 2.46
N THR A 70 2.71 0.52 3.40
CA THR A 70 1.41 -0.09 3.06
C THR A 70 0.62 0.80 2.10
N ALA A 71 0.56 2.10 2.37
CA ALA A 71 -0.13 3.07 1.53
C ALA A 71 0.52 3.20 0.14
N ALA A 72 1.85 3.12 0.05
CA ALA A 72 2.57 3.14 -1.22
C ALA A 72 2.16 1.94 -2.10
N GLU A 73 2.23 0.71 -1.58
CA GLU A 73 1.82 -0.49 -2.31
C GLU A 73 0.35 -0.45 -2.71
N PHE A 74 -0.50 0.05 -1.82
CA PHE A 74 -1.92 0.26 -2.10
C PHE A 74 -2.12 1.20 -3.29
N VAL A 75 -1.47 2.37 -3.29
CA VAL A 75 -1.57 3.35 -4.40
C VAL A 75 -1.04 2.76 -5.70
N ILE A 76 0.09 2.04 -5.66
CA ILE A 76 0.63 1.34 -6.84
C ILE A 76 -0.40 0.36 -7.39
N SER A 77 -1.08 -0.41 -6.53
CA SER A 77 -2.12 -1.35 -6.96
C SER A 77 -3.35 -0.68 -7.58
N LEU A 78 -3.67 0.56 -7.19
CA LEU A 78 -4.76 1.33 -7.80
C LEU A 78 -4.39 1.83 -9.20
N SER A 79 -3.12 2.15 -9.42
CA SER A 79 -2.60 2.63 -10.70
C SER A 79 -2.19 1.52 -11.65
N ALA A 80 -2.08 0.27 -11.18
CA ALA A 80 -1.87 -0.90 -12.03
C ALA A 80 -3.17 -1.18 -12.82
N VAL A 81 -3.35 -0.46 -13.93
CA VAL A 81 -4.43 -0.64 -14.91
C VAL A 81 -4.47 -2.11 -15.33
N ASN A 82 -5.68 -2.65 -15.51
CA ASN A 82 -5.93 -3.94 -16.18
C ASN A 82 -5.59 -3.84 -17.69
N ASP A 83 -4.38 -3.42 -18.06
CA ASP A 83 -3.88 -3.53 -19.43
C ASP A 83 -3.43 -4.97 -19.68
N VAL A 84 -4.40 -5.88 -19.75
CA VAL A 84 -4.23 -7.11 -20.52
C VAL A 84 -4.56 -6.74 -21.97
N ARG A 85 -3.65 -6.05 -22.66
CA ARG A 85 -3.36 -6.28 -24.09
C ARG A 85 -1.90 -5.91 -24.38
N GLU A 86 -1.14 -6.99 -24.56
CA GLU A 86 0.15 -7.07 -25.25
C GLU A 86 1.44 -6.89 -24.41
N ASN A 87 2.39 -7.77 -24.74
CA ASN A 87 3.72 -7.91 -24.16
C ASN A 87 4.51 -6.59 -24.22
N VAL A 88 4.52 -5.81 -23.13
CA VAL A 88 5.41 -4.66 -22.99
C VAL A 88 6.42 -4.91 -21.85
N PRO A 89 7.73 -4.69 -22.08
CA PRO A 89 8.76 -4.84 -21.04
C PRO A 89 8.46 -3.94 -19.84
N SER A 90 8.74 -4.45 -18.65
CA SER A 90 8.37 -3.94 -17.31
C SER A 90 8.84 -2.53 -16.92
N ASP A 91 9.39 -1.74 -17.84
CA ASP A 91 10.06 -0.46 -17.53
C ASP A 91 9.19 0.78 -17.77
N ASN A 92 7.98 0.66 -18.34
CA ASN A 92 7.12 1.81 -18.61
C ASN A 92 5.67 1.56 -18.21
N ILE A 93 5.43 1.23 -16.95
CA ILE A 93 4.08 1.38 -16.37
C ILE A 93 3.81 2.88 -16.35
N LEU A 94 2.96 3.34 -17.27
CA LEU A 94 2.42 4.69 -17.29
C LEU A 94 1.44 4.78 -16.12
N VAL A 95 1.98 5.03 -14.92
CA VAL A 95 1.22 5.27 -13.71
C VAL A 95 0.44 6.54 -13.97
N ASP A 96 -0.83 6.44 -14.35
CA ASP A 96 -1.77 7.52 -14.12
C ASP A 96 -1.89 7.61 -12.59
N PRO A 97 -1.33 8.65 -11.95
CA PRO A 97 -1.51 8.82 -10.53
C PRO A 97 -2.98 9.23 -10.38
N SER A 98 -3.82 8.21 -10.20
CA SER A 98 -5.19 8.39 -9.72
C SER A 98 -5.19 9.56 -8.72
N ASN A 99 -6.07 10.54 -8.92
CA ASN A 99 -6.13 11.84 -8.23
C ASN A 99 -6.43 11.71 -6.71
N VAL A 100 -5.77 10.78 -6.04
CA VAL A 100 -5.99 10.36 -4.68
C VAL A 100 -5.15 11.26 -3.80
N LYS A 101 -5.83 12.10 -3.04
CA LYS A 101 -5.18 12.99 -2.08
C LYS A 101 -4.62 12.15 -0.93
N ILE A 102 -3.35 12.33 -0.59
CA ILE A 102 -2.73 11.66 0.55
C ILE A 102 -2.53 12.67 1.68
N SER A 103 -2.87 12.31 2.91
CA SER A 103 -2.67 13.14 4.10
C SER A 103 -2.07 12.30 5.22
N PHE A 104 -0.99 12.78 5.83
CA PHE A 104 -0.37 12.13 6.99
C PHE A 104 -0.99 12.66 8.28
N VAL A 105 -1.43 11.77 9.17
CA VAL A 105 -2.20 12.09 10.39
C VAL A 105 -1.62 11.50 11.65
#